data_AF-A0A924NQD4-F1
#
_entry.id   AF-A0A924NQD4-F1
#
_cell.length_a   1.000
_cell.length_b   1.000
_cell.length_c   1.000
_cell.angle_alpha   90.00
_cell.angle_beta   90.00
_cell.angle_gamma   90.00
#
_symmetry.space_group_name_H-M   'P 1'
#
loop_
_entity.id
_entity.type
_entity.pdbx_description
1 polymer ?
#
loop_
_entity_poly.entity_id
_entity_poly.type
_entity_poly.pdbx_seq_one_letter_code
_entity_poly.pdbx_strand_id
1 'polypeptide(L)'
;MTRNPRGRPRLYCTPACRTRTHRDSHPDAHERLQVEVDYGSTSSRGRPAGQVWLVRLRRGKQQVIVAIGLGRPSAEDLARQIDSIINLPPLASPAASR
;
A
#
# COMPACT_ATOMS: atom_id res chain seq x y z
N MET A 1 -2.21 17.96 -24.56
CA MET A 1 -0.75 18.25 -24.51
C MET A 1 0.00 16.95 -24.27
N THR A 2 0.40 16.28 -25.34
CA THR A 2 1.17 15.03 -25.32
C THR A 2 2.60 15.37 -24.93
N ARG A 3 3.06 14.94 -23.75
CA ARG A 3 4.44 15.16 -23.30
C ARG A 3 5.41 14.55 -24.33
N ASN A 4 6.33 15.38 -24.78
CA ASN A 4 7.41 15.07 -25.71
C ASN A 4 8.12 13.74 -25.32
N PRO A 5 8.20 12.70 -26.17
CA PRO A 5 8.87 11.44 -25.85
C PRO A 5 10.37 11.58 -26.06
N ARG A 6 11.02 12.51 -25.35
CA ARG A 6 12.49 12.62 -25.37
C ARG A 6 13.06 11.54 -24.45
N GLY A 7 13.01 10.30 -24.91
CA GLY A 7 13.58 9.13 -24.26
C GLY A 7 13.48 7.88 -25.14
N ARG A 8 14.54 7.08 -25.17
CA ARG A 8 14.56 5.79 -25.90
C ARG A 8 13.43 4.88 -25.35
N PRO A 9 12.67 4.16 -26.18
CA PRO A 9 11.61 3.26 -25.70
C PRO A 9 12.13 2.28 -24.65
N ARG A 10 11.28 1.89 -23.67
CA ARG A 10 11.64 0.98 -22.56
C ARG A 10 12.33 -0.30 -23.03
N LEU A 11 11.98 -0.78 -24.23
CA LEU A 11 12.58 -1.97 -24.85
C LEU A 11 14.11 -1.84 -25.00
N TYR A 12 14.61 -0.64 -25.32
CA TYR A 12 16.03 -0.36 -25.57
C TYR A 12 16.78 0.22 -24.36
N CYS A 13 16.13 0.28 -23.20
CA CYS A 13 16.76 0.75 -21.97
C CYS A 13 17.49 -0.39 -21.25
N THR A 14 18.64 -0.05 -20.65
CA THR A 14 19.32 -0.91 -19.67
C THR A 14 18.42 -1.16 -18.46
N PRO A 15 18.67 -2.23 -17.67
CA PRO A 15 17.89 -2.51 -16.46
C PRO A 15 17.78 -1.30 -15.53
N ALA A 16 18.87 -0.56 -15.30
CA ALA A 16 18.88 0.64 -14.48
C ALA A 16 17.96 1.76 -15.02
N CYS A 17 17.99 2.01 -16.34
CA CYS A 17 17.05 2.96 -16.98
C CYS A 17 15.60 2.49 -16.79
N ARG A 18 15.31 1.21 -17.04
CA ARG A 18 13.95 0.66 -16.88
C ARG A 18 13.42 0.81 -15.46
N THR A 19 14.24 0.51 -14.45
CA THR A 19 13.87 0.68 -13.03
C THR A 19 13.64 2.13 -12.67
N ARG A 20 14.49 3.05 -13.16
CA ARG A 20 14.33 4.49 -12.95
C ARG A 20 13.04 5.02 -13.57
N THR A 21 12.79 4.75 -14.85
CA THR A 21 11.55 5.16 -15.52
C THR A 21 10.31 4.55 -14.86
N HIS A 22 10.40 3.30 -14.38
CA HIS A 22 9.31 2.67 -13.64
C HIS A 22 9.00 3.42 -12.34
N ARG A 23 10.03 3.80 -11.57
CA ARG A 23 9.89 4.63 -10.35
C ARG A 23 9.30 5.99 -10.66
N ASP A 24 9.79 6.67 -11.69
CA ASP A 24 9.30 7.99 -12.11
C ASP A 24 7.81 7.95 -12.53
N SER A 25 7.38 6.83 -13.12
CA SER A 25 5.98 6.64 -13.57
C SER A 25 5.04 6.19 -12.44
N HIS A 26 5.58 5.67 -11.35
CA HIS A 26 4.82 5.20 -10.18
C HIS A 26 5.34 5.91 -8.92
N PRO A 27 5.08 7.22 -8.78
CA PRO A 27 5.52 7.97 -7.60
C PRO A 27 5.00 7.35 -6.30
N ASP A 28 3.79 6.76 -6.36
CA ASP A 28 3.19 6.03 -5.23
C ASP A 28 4.08 4.86 -4.76
N ALA A 29 4.90 4.26 -5.63
CA ALA A 29 5.76 3.14 -5.25
C ALA A 29 6.83 3.51 -4.19
N HIS A 30 7.14 4.80 -4.04
CA HIS A 30 8.03 5.31 -3.01
C HIS A 30 7.32 5.61 -1.69
N GLU A 31 5.99 5.61 -1.68
CA GLU A 31 5.23 5.84 -0.46
C GLU A 31 5.28 4.60 0.45
N ARG A 32 5.23 4.86 1.75
CA ARG A 32 5.18 3.81 2.76
C ARG A 32 3.87 3.04 2.61
N LEU A 33 3.96 1.71 2.65
CA LEU A 33 2.76 0.87 2.70
C LEU A 33 2.13 1.01 4.09
N GLN A 34 0.87 1.45 4.09
CA GLN A 34 0.07 1.67 5.29
C GLN A 34 -1.02 0.62 5.38
N VAL A 35 -1.32 0.20 6.60
CA VAL A 35 -2.50 -0.62 6.91
C VAL A 35 -3.52 0.28 7.57
N GLU A 36 -4.71 0.38 6.98
CA GLU A 36 -5.80 1.19 7.52
C GLU A 36 -6.96 0.27 7.92
N VAL A 37 -7.54 0.57 9.07
CA VAL A 37 -8.80 -0.03 9.53
C VAL A 37 -9.90 0.97 9.22
N ASP A 38 -10.85 0.54 8.41
CA ASP A 38 -11.97 1.36 7.96
C ASP A 38 -13.28 0.68 8.34
N TYR A 39 -14.37 1.43 8.36
CA TYR A 39 -15.70 0.91 8.63
C TYR A 39 -16.63 1.33 7.50
N GLY A 40 -17.30 0.34 6.92
CA GLY A 40 -18.26 0.55 5.85
C GLY A 40 -19.67 0.24 6.35
N SER A 41 -20.65 0.97 5.81
CA SER A 41 -21.99 0.39 5.70
C SER A 41 -21.95 -0.64 4.59
N THR A 42 -22.13 -1.92 4.89
CA THR A 42 -22.62 -2.87 3.89
C THR A 42 -24.07 -2.54 3.57
N SER A 43 -24.29 -1.43 2.86
CA SER A 43 -25.55 -1.16 2.19
C SER A 43 -25.62 -2.03 0.93
N SER A 44 -25.72 -3.34 1.12
CA SER A 44 -26.30 -4.21 0.12
C SER A 44 -27.81 -4.11 0.30
N ARG A 45 -28.48 -3.34 -0.58
CA ARG A 45 -29.93 -3.27 -0.80
C ARG A 45 -30.78 -4.00 0.27
N GLY A 46 -31.12 -3.31 1.36
CA GLY A 46 -32.23 -3.72 2.24
C GLY A 46 -31.89 -4.49 3.53
N ARG A 47 -30.62 -4.68 3.93
CA ARG A 47 -30.30 -5.12 5.30
C ARG A 47 -30.01 -3.91 6.21
N PRO A 48 -30.41 -3.94 7.50
CA PRO A 48 -29.91 -2.95 8.45
C PRO A 48 -28.40 -3.00 8.45
N ALA A 49 -27.77 -1.84 8.26
CA ALA A 49 -26.33 -1.72 8.18
C ALA A 49 -25.71 -2.11 9.53
N GLY A 50 -25.35 -3.39 9.68
CA GLY A 50 -24.36 -3.77 10.66
C GLY A 50 -23.09 -3.02 10.32
N GLN A 51 -22.52 -2.30 11.29
CA GLN A 51 -21.19 -1.70 11.12
C GLN A 51 -20.20 -2.85 10.94
N VAL A 52 -19.79 -3.09 9.70
CA VAL A 52 -18.75 -4.07 9.42
C VAL A 52 -17.43 -3.34 9.25
N TRP A 53 -16.40 -3.88 9.91
CA TRP A 53 -15.06 -3.35 9.81
C TRP A 53 -14.33 -4.06 8.66
N LEU A 54 -13.46 -3.31 8.00
CA LEU A 54 -12.61 -3.79 6.93
C LEU A 54 -11.17 -3.36 7.18
N VAL A 55 -10.24 -4.14 6.63
CA VAL A 55 -8.81 -3.82 6.62
C VAL A 55 -8.39 -3.60 5.18
N ARG A 56 -7.74 -2.47 4.94
CA ARG A 56 -7.26 -2.06 3.62
C ARG A 56 -5.77 -1.73 3.69
N LEU A 57 -5.06 -2.10 2.63
CA LEU A 57 -3.69 -1.68 2.39
C LEU A 57 -3.71 -0.46 1.48
N ARG A 58 -2.90 0.54 1.81
CA ARG A 58 -2.77 1.76 1.03
C ARG A 58 -1.31 2.10 0.77
N ARG A 59 -1.01 2.49 -0.47
CA ARG A 59 0.28 3.07 -0.87
C ARG A 59 0.00 4.17 -1.89
N GLY A 60 0.11 5.43 -1.47
CA GLY A 60 -0.33 6.57 -2.29
C GLY A 60 -1.78 6.43 -2.70
N LYS A 61 -2.02 6.46 -4.01
CA LYS A 61 -3.35 6.28 -4.61
C LYS A 61 -3.76 4.82 -4.77
N GLN A 62 -2.84 3.88 -4.57
CA GLN A 62 -3.13 2.46 -4.68
C GLN A 62 -3.75 1.98 -3.37
N GLN A 63 -4.87 1.27 -3.47
CA GLN A 63 -5.57 0.69 -2.33
C GLN A 63 -6.07 -0.72 -2.66
N VAL A 64 -6.01 -1.61 -1.69
CA VAL A 64 -6.55 -2.98 -1.79
C VAL A 64 -7.26 -3.34 -0.50
N ILE A 65 -8.47 -3.89 -0.62
CA ILE A 65 -9.21 -4.44 0.52
C ILE A 65 -8.68 -5.84 0.79
N VAL A 66 -8.22 -6.08 2.02
CA VAL A 66 -7.65 -7.37 2.45
C VAL A 66 -8.72 -8.25 3.10
N ALA A 67 -9.55 -7.65 3.95
CA ALA A 67 -10.61 -8.34 4.67
C ALA A 67 -11.80 -7.42 4.91
N ILE A 68 -13.02 -8.00 4.95
CA ILE A 68 -14.29 -7.31 5.24
C ILE A 68 -15.10 -8.15 6.22
N GLY A 69 -16.09 -7.56 6.88
CA GLY A 69 -17.01 -8.31 7.74
C GLY A 69 -16.43 -8.64 9.11
N LEU A 70 -15.35 -7.96 9.52
CA LEU A 70 -14.72 -8.16 10.81
C LEU A 70 -15.46 -7.37 11.90
N GLY A 71 -15.37 -7.87 13.13
CA GLY A 71 -15.59 -7.03 14.31
C GLY A 71 -14.40 -6.06 14.48
N ARG A 72 -14.65 -4.91 15.12
CA ARG A 72 -13.61 -3.89 15.38
C ARG A 72 -12.31 -4.47 15.97
N PRO A 73 -12.32 -5.22 17.09
CA PRO A 73 -11.08 -5.71 17.69
C PRO A 73 -10.32 -6.64 16.74
N SER A 74 -11.03 -7.51 16.01
CA SER A 74 -10.42 -8.41 15.03
C SER A 74 -9.80 -7.66 13.85
N ALA A 75 -10.41 -6.56 13.40
CA ALA A 75 -9.85 -5.72 12.35
C ALA A 75 -8.58 -4.98 12.81
N GLU A 76 -8.60 -4.45 14.04
CA GLU A 76 -7.43 -3.80 14.66
C GLU A 76 -6.28 -4.80 14.87
N ASP A 77 -6.57 -6.01 15.33
CA ASP A 77 -5.58 -7.08 15.50
C ASP A 77 -4.97 -7.52 14.17
N LEU A 78 -5.80 -7.72 13.15
CA LEU A 78 -5.33 -8.07 11.82
C LEU A 78 -4.45 -6.95 11.24
N ALA A 79 -4.86 -5.69 11.41
CA ALA A 79 -4.08 -4.56 10.92
C ALA A 79 -2.70 -4.49 11.58
N ARG A 80 -2.61 -4.71 12.91
CA ARG A 80 -1.34 -4.78 13.64
C ARG A 80 -0.44 -5.92 13.15
N GLN A 81 -1.01 -7.09 12.89
CA GLN A 81 -0.25 -8.24 12.37
C GLN A 81 0.28 -7.99 10.97
N ILE A 82 -0.53 -7.39 10.09
CA ILE A 82 -0.07 -7.04 8.75
C ILE A 82 1.02 -5.98 8.85
N ASP A 83 0.83 -4.95 9.68
CA ASP A 83 1.80 -3.87 9.85
C ASP A 83 3.16 -4.38 10.31
N SER A 84 3.20 -5.30 11.28
CA SER A 84 4.46 -5.87 11.77
C SER A 84 5.23 -6.69 10.72
N ILE A 85 4.53 -7.28 9.76
CA ILE A 85 5.14 -8.05 8.65
C ILE A 85 5.67 -7.10 7.57
N ILE A 86 4.91 -6.07 7.21
CA ILE A 86 5.26 -5.18 6.08
C ILE A 86 6.20 -4.05 6.49
N ASN A 87 6.09 -3.59 7.74
CA ASN A 87 6.89 -2.51 8.32
C ASN A 87 7.78 -3.14 9.39
N LEU A 88 8.78 -3.89 8.95
CA LEU A 88 9.82 -4.38 9.83
C LEU A 88 10.43 -3.20 10.59
N PRO A 89 10.53 -3.26 11.93
CA PRO A 89 11.33 -2.29 12.65
C PRO A 89 12.74 -2.33 12.06
N PRO A 90 13.40 -1.17 11.85
CA PRO A 90 14.77 -1.18 11.39
C PRO A 90 15.58 -2.00 12.39
N LEU A 91 16.14 -3.13 11.93
CA LEU A 91 17.11 -3.89 12.71
C LEU A 91 18.13 -2.87 13.20
N ALA A 92 18.25 -2.72 14.52
CA ALA A 92 19.17 -1.77 15.12
C ALA A 92 20.53 -1.97 14.47
N SER A 93 20.95 -1.01 13.64
CA SER A 93 22.23 -1.07 12.96
C SER A 93 23.28 -1.06 14.07
N PRO A 94 24.18 -2.05 14.16
CA PRO A 94 25.21 -2.01 15.18
C PRO A 94 26.01 -0.74 14.96
N ALA A 95 26.00 0.12 15.97
CA ALA A 95 26.70 1.39 15.97
C ALA A 95 28.13 1.16 15.45
N ALA A 96 28.47 1.83 14.34
CA ALA A 96 29.83 1.90 13.86
C ALA A 96 30.68 2.49 14.98
N SER A 97 31.39 1.62 15.70
CA SER A 97 32.37 2.03 16.69
C SER A 97 33.55 2.63 15.94
N ARG A 98 33.85 3.89 16.26
CA ARG A 98 35.06 4.61 15.84
C ARG A 98 36.27 4.08 16.59
#